data_AF-A0A519WIV2-F1
#
_entry.id   AF-A0A519WIV2-F1
#
_cell.length_a   1.000
_cell.length_b   1.000
_cell.length_c   1.000
_cell.angle_alpha   90.00
_cell.angle_beta   90.00
_cell.angle_gamma   90.00
#
_symmetry.space_group_name_H-M   'P 1'
#
loop_
_entity.id
_entity.type
_entity.pdbx_description
1 polymer ?
#
loop_
_entity_poly.entity_id
_entity_poly.type
_entity_poly.pdbx_seq_one_letter_code
_entity_poly.pdbx_strand_id
1 'polypeptide(L)'
;MKKITLSFVLILLVVVTSFAQKSNTRKTNAKKPTASKVTTSATVVETAKVDTAKTVVKKKIRIKPKDGYAMEKELRDTASEKALLPVIKDEDVVFTKRVWRDIDLRDTINGVLNFPKSRLIDVLFTHVRNEELTAYNPKNPTTLDDDDAFNFPLDTADAVRLVNGVVNVTNNKTGTVTQMAGEFNPALFLKYRIKEDWVFDGKR
;
A
#
# COMPACT_ATOMS: atom_id res chain seq x y z
N MET A 1 51.54 38.35 7.30
CA MET A 1 50.69 37.95 8.44
C MET A 1 50.19 36.53 8.16
N LYS A 2 51.02 35.48 8.28
CA LYS A 2 51.16 34.52 9.40
C LYS A 2 49.84 34.13 10.13
N LYS A 3 49.44 32.85 9.96
CA LYS A 3 48.71 31.91 10.86
C LYS A 3 47.34 31.39 10.35
N ILE A 4 47.33 30.33 9.52
CA ILE A 4 46.18 29.39 9.35
C ILE A 4 46.69 27.95 9.13
N THR A 5 47.57 27.45 10.00
CA THR A 5 48.13 26.08 9.88
C THR A 5 47.91 25.23 11.11
N LEU A 6 46.81 25.44 11.85
CA LEU A 6 46.51 24.70 13.08
C LEU A 6 45.10 24.10 13.14
N SER A 7 44.48 23.80 11.99
CA SER A 7 43.18 23.10 11.96
C SER A 7 43.17 21.81 11.13
N PHE A 8 44.26 21.51 10.40
CA PHE A 8 44.39 20.29 9.60
C PHE A 8 44.98 19.09 10.35
N VAL A 9 45.58 19.30 11.53
CA VAL A 9 46.19 18.22 12.34
C VAL A 9 45.16 17.52 13.23
N LEU A 10 44.02 18.15 13.52
CA LEU A 10 42.96 17.55 14.35
C LEU A 10 41.99 16.66 13.56
N ILE A 11 41.92 16.82 12.23
CA ILE A 11 41.05 16.02 11.34
C ILE A 11 41.72 14.71 10.90
N LEU A 12 43.03 14.54 11.14
CA LEU A 12 43.77 13.33 10.76
C LEU A 12 43.75 12.20 11.81
N LEU A 13 43.13 12.41 12.99
CA LEU A 13 43.24 11.50 14.14
C LEU A 13 41.97 10.71 14.50
N VAL A 14 40.92 10.72 13.66
CA VAL A 14 39.66 9.98 13.93
C VAL A 14 39.35 8.95 12.84
N VAL A 15 40.38 8.32 12.27
CA VAL A 15 40.22 7.18 11.37
C VAL A 15 40.44 5.88 12.16
N VAL A 16 39.52 4.94 11.96
CA VAL A 16 39.55 3.50 12.29
C VAL A 16 39.03 3.05 13.66
N THR A 17 37.72 2.76 13.72
CA THR A 17 37.26 1.47 14.28
C THR A 17 36.11 0.92 13.44
N SER A 18 36.43 0.15 12.40
CA SER A 18 35.49 -0.71 11.70
C SER A 18 35.33 -2.01 12.49
N PHE A 19 34.13 -2.31 12.97
CA PHE A 19 33.78 -3.65 13.45
C PHE A 19 33.03 -4.40 12.34
N ALA A 20 33.68 -5.44 11.79
CA ALA A 20 33.11 -6.37 10.82
C ALA A 20 32.55 -7.60 11.54
N GLN A 21 31.24 -7.83 11.48
CA GLN A 21 30.58 -9.01 12.05
C GLN A 21 30.41 -10.07 10.96
N LYS A 22 31.21 -11.15 11.06
CA LYS A 22 31.15 -12.33 10.19
C LYS A 22 30.03 -13.27 10.67
N SER A 23 28.92 -13.35 9.95
CA SER A 23 27.90 -14.39 10.18
C SER A 23 28.31 -15.67 9.43
N ASN A 24 28.54 -16.75 10.18
CA ASN A 24 28.85 -18.06 9.64
C ASN A 24 27.64 -18.68 8.92
N THR A 25 27.78 -18.88 7.62
CA THR A 25 26.91 -19.74 6.80
C THR A 25 27.18 -21.20 7.15
N ARG A 26 26.20 -21.88 7.77
CA ARG A 26 26.21 -23.34 7.90
C ARG A 26 25.30 -23.94 6.83
N LYS A 27 25.93 -24.52 5.81
CA LYS A 27 25.27 -25.42 4.85
C LYS A 27 24.95 -26.73 5.57
N THR A 28 23.71 -27.21 5.47
CA THR A 28 23.39 -28.63 5.71
C THR A 28 22.62 -29.17 4.53
N ASN A 29 23.22 -30.20 3.93
CA ASN A 29 22.80 -30.88 2.72
C ASN A 29 21.46 -31.59 2.87
N ALA A 30 20.69 -31.55 1.78
CA ALA A 30 19.57 -32.43 1.51
C ALA A 30 19.98 -33.91 1.50
N LYS A 31 19.11 -34.79 2.00
CA LYS A 31 19.10 -36.21 1.65
C LYS A 31 17.68 -36.76 1.68
N LYS A 32 17.27 -37.39 0.58
CA LYS A 32 16.09 -38.24 0.34
C LYS A 32 16.60 -39.42 -0.52
N PRO A 33 15.88 -40.53 -0.74
CA PRO A 33 15.01 -41.37 0.10
C PRO A 33 15.60 -42.79 0.27
N THR A 34 15.06 -43.61 1.18
CA THR A 34 15.02 -45.08 0.96
C THR A 34 13.77 -45.70 1.58
N ALA A 35 13.21 -46.66 0.84
CA ALA A 35 11.91 -47.29 0.98
C ALA A 35 11.80 -48.30 2.12
N SER A 36 10.57 -48.55 2.58
CA SER A 36 10.14 -49.82 3.17
C SER A 36 8.63 -50.01 3.00
N LYS A 37 8.24 -51.27 2.79
CA LYS A 37 7.03 -51.79 2.15
C LYS A 37 6.13 -52.50 3.17
N VAL A 38 4.84 -52.10 3.18
CA VAL A 38 3.57 -52.86 3.33
C VAL A 38 3.36 -53.83 4.52
N THR A 39 2.25 -53.65 5.24
CA THR A 39 1.35 -54.73 5.71
C THR A 39 -0.11 -54.20 5.81
N THR A 40 -1.04 -55.12 5.59
CA THR A 40 -2.38 -55.01 5.01
C THR A 40 -3.50 -54.86 6.05
N SER A 41 -4.54 -54.08 5.75
CA SER A 41 -5.92 -54.37 6.16
C SER A 41 -6.90 -53.52 5.33
N ALA A 42 -7.78 -54.20 4.60
CA ALA A 42 -8.78 -53.63 3.71
C ALA A 42 -10.08 -53.29 4.47
N THR A 43 -10.71 -52.15 4.14
CA THR A 43 -12.18 -51.94 4.18
C THR A 43 -12.55 -50.84 3.18
N VAL A 44 -13.01 -51.27 2.00
CA VAL A 44 -14.17 -50.84 1.19
C VAL A 44 -14.65 -49.36 1.25
N VAL A 45 -14.45 -48.67 0.10
CA VAL A 45 -15.33 -47.74 -0.66
C VAL A 45 -15.63 -46.34 -0.11
N GLU A 46 -15.13 -45.30 -0.80
CA GLU A 46 -15.95 -44.46 -1.70
C GLU A 46 -15.04 -43.54 -2.56
N THR A 47 -15.23 -43.62 -3.87
CA THR A 47 -14.62 -42.74 -4.88
C THR A 47 -15.32 -41.37 -4.88
N ALA A 48 -14.57 -40.28 -4.68
CA ALA A 48 -15.00 -38.95 -5.09
C ALA A 48 -13.83 -38.16 -5.68
N LYS A 49 -14.11 -37.53 -6.82
CA LYS A 49 -13.20 -36.89 -7.76
C LYS A 49 -12.37 -35.76 -7.15
N VAL A 50 -11.15 -35.65 -7.67
CA VAL A 50 -10.35 -34.42 -7.67
C VAL A 50 -11.05 -33.41 -8.58
N ASP A 51 -11.75 -32.45 -7.98
CA ASP A 51 -12.20 -31.26 -8.69
C ASP A 51 -11.16 -30.16 -8.50
N THR A 52 -10.32 -30.00 -9.51
CA THR A 52 -9.53 -28.80 -9.77
C THR A 52 -10.50 -27.64 -10.03
N ALA A 53 -11.06 -27.07 -8.96
CA ALA A 53 -11.79 -25.82 -9.04
C ALA A 53 -10.77 -24.69 -9.23
N LYS A 54 -10.51 -24.33 -10.49
CA LYS A 54 -10.05 -22.99 -10.83
C LYS A 54 -11.02 -22.02 -10.14
N THR A 55 -10.54 -21.32 -9.11
CA THR A 55 -11.19 -20.13 -8.59
C THR A 55 -11.31 -19.15 -9.75
N VAL A 56 -12.48 -19.13 -10.39
CA VAL A 56 -12.84 -18.09 -11.33
C VAL A 56 -13.00 -16.84 -10.50
N VAL A 57 -11.93 -16.05 -10.44
CA VAL A 57 -11.97 -14.67 -9.94
C VAL A 57 -12.98 -13.95 -10.82
N LYS A 58 -14.21 -13.80 -10.33
CA LYS A 58 -15.20 -12.94 -10.96
C LYS A 58 -14.58 -11.54 -10.99
N LYS A 59 -14.12 -11.11 -12.16
CA LYS A 59 -13.62 -9.75 -12.38
C LYS A 59 -14.71 -8.78 -11.93
N LYS A 60 -14.51 -8.18 -10.76
CA LYS A 60 -15.44 -7.24 -10.15
C LYS A 60 -15.64 -6.10 -11.15
N ILE A 61 -16.89 -5.82 -11.49
CA ILE A 61 -17.21 -4.71 -12.39
C ILE A 61 -16.73 -3.43 -11.69
N ARG A 62 -15.81 -2.69 -12.33
CA ARG A 62 -15.27 -1.43 -11.82
C ARG A 62 -16.33 -0.34 -11.99
N ILE A 63 -17.27 -0.28 -11.05
CA ILE A 63 -18.31 0.76 -11.01
C ILE A 63 -17.61 2.06 -10.57
N LYS A 64 -17.93 3.16 -11.26
CA LYS A 64 -17.43 4.48 -10.86
C LYS A 64 -17.97 4.82 -9.45
N PRO A 65 -17.13 5.27 -8.51
CA PRO A 65 -17.59 5.73 -7.22
C PRO A 65 -18.56 6.89 -7.41
N LYS A 66 -19.73 6.83 -6.78
CA LYS A 66 -20.65 7.95 -6.75
C LYS A 66 -20.24 8.89 -5.62
N ASP A 67 -20.37 10.16 -5.91
CA ASP A 67 -19.92 11.22 -5.02
C ASP A 67 -21.12 11.86 -4.32
N GLY A 68 -21.04 11.97 -3.00
CA GLY A 68 -21.90 12.79 -2.15
C GLY A 68 -22.76 11.96 -1.21
N TYR A 69 -22.80 12.37 0.06
CA TYR A 69 -23.63 11.74 1.09
C TYR A 69 -25.06 11.49 0.61
N ALA A 70 -25.74 12.48 0.02
CA ALA A 70 -27.13 12.35 -0.45
C ALA A 70 -27.35 11.42 -1.64
N MET A 71 -26.30 11.13 -2.41
CA MET A 71 -26.42 10.44 -3.69
C MET A 71 -26.31 8.92 -3.55
N GLU A 72 -25.86 8.43 -2.38
CA GLU A 72 -25.52 7.02 -2.20
C GLU A 72 -26.09 6.42 -0.92
N LYS A 73 -27.35 5.97 -1.01
CA LYS A 73 -28.03 5.23 0.07
C LYS A 73 -27.28 3.96 0.47
N GLU A 74 -26.74 3.24 -0.51
CA GLU A 74 -25.99 2.00 -0.27
C GLU A 74 -24.70 2.24 0.52
N LEU A 75 -23.96 3.32 0.23
CA LEU A 75 -22.77 3.66 1.01
C LEU A 75 -23.11 4.13 2.40
N ARG A 76 -24.20 4.89 2.60
CA ARG A 76 -24.66 5.30 3.94
C ARG A 76 -24.93 4.10 4.83
N ASP A 77 -25.75 3.17 4.33
CA ASP A 77 -26.19 2.01 5.08
C ASP A 77 -24.99 1.06 5.33
N THR A 78 -24.15 0.85 4.31
CA THR A 78 -22.94 0.02 4.41
C THR A 78 -21.84 0.65 5.28
N ALA A 79 -21.64 1.96 5.20
CA ALA A 79 -20.63 2.66 6.01
C ALA A 79 -21.05 2.72 7.47
N SER A 80 -22.35 2.86 7.78
CA SER A 80 -22.83 2.73 9.15
C SER A 80 -22.52 1.35 9.73
N GLU A 81 -22.77 0.29 8.95
CA GLU A 81 -22.45 -1.09 9.35
C GLU A 81 -20.94 -1.31 9.57
N LYS A 82 -20.10 -0.81 8.65
CA LYS A 82 -18.64 -1.07 8.67
C LYS A 82 -17.86 -0.13 9.59
N ALA A 83 -18.29 1.12 9.72
CA ALA A 83 -17.56 2.17 10.43
C ALA A 83 -18.21 2.57 11.75
N LEU A 84 -19.26 1.85 12.20
CA LEU A 84 -20.01 2.12 13.43
C LEU A 84 -20.49 3.59 13.52
N LEU A 85 -20.84 4.18 12.38
CA LEU A 85 -21.33 5.56 12.30
C LEU A 85 -22.82 5.60 12.63
N PRO A 86 -23.31 6.68 13.27
CA PRO A 86 -24.74 6.84 13.51
C PRO A 86 -25.50 6.98 12.19
N VAL A 87 -26.61 6.25 12.06
CA VAL A 87 -27.54 6.42 10.94
C VAL A 87 -28.30 7.74 11.13
N ILE A 88 -28.10 8.69 10.21
CA ILE A 88 -28.82 9.97 10.19
C ILE A 88 -29.98 9.84 9.19
N LYS A 89 -31.19 10.23 9.62
CA LYS A 89 -32.36 10.26 8.72
C LYS A 89 -32.21 11.42 7.74
N ASP A 90 -32.67 11.23 6.50
CA ASP A 90 -32.58 12.28 5.47
C ASP A 90 -33.29 13.58 5.86
N GLU A 91 -34.41 13.47 6.60
CA GLU A 91 -35.17 14.62 7.12
C GLU A 91 -34.40 15.45 8.15
N ASP A 92 -33.39 14.85 8.81
CA ASP A 92 -32.65 15.45 9.91
C ASP A 92 -31.33 16.09 9.45
N VAL A 93 -30.99 15.94 8.16
CA VAL A 93 -29.79 16.53 7.57
C VAL A 93 -30.00 18.02 7.34
N VAL A 94 -29.39 18.84 8.19
CA VAL A 94 -29.47 20.31 8.07
C VAL A 94 -28.42 20.85 7.10
N PHE A 95 -27.25 20.23 7.07
CA PHE A 95 -26.14 20.68 6.25
C PHE A 95 -25.28 19.52 5.78
N THR A 96 -24.80 19.60 4.55
CA THR A 96 -23.78 18.68 4.02
C THR A 96 -22.71 19.48 3.29
N LYS A 97 -21.45 19.19 3.58
CA LYS A 97 -20.31 19.79 2.89
C LYS A 97 -19.25 18.75 2.64
N ARG A 98 -18.73 18.74 1.42
CA ARG A 98 -17.56 17.96 1.06
C ARG A 98 -16.29 18.76 1.32
N VAL A 99 -15.34 18.17 2.02
CA VAL A 99 -14.06 18.80 2.36
C VAL A 99 -12.90 17.87 2.05
N TRP A 100 -11.75 18.47 1.75
CA TRP A 100 -10.49 17.76 1.68
C TRP A 100 -9.79 17.88 3.03
N ARG A 101 -9.44 16.74 3.62
CA ARG A 101 -8.63 16.69 4.83
C ARG A 101 -7.25 16.14 4.51
N ASP A 102 -6.24 16.90 4.93
CA ASP A 102 -4.86 16.50 4.86
C ASP A 102 -4.44 15.92 6.23
N ILE A 103 -3.98 14.67 6.24
CA ILE A 103 -3.47 13.96 7.41
C ILE A 103 -1.96 13.79 7.22
N ASP A 104 -1.16 14.53 7.99
CA ASP A 104 0.30 14.37 8.04
C ASP A 104 0.68 13.34 9.11
N LEU A 105 1.47 12.35 8.74
CA LEU A 105 1.92 11.26 9.63
C LEU A 105 3.07 11.63 10.55
N ARG A 106 3.63 12.83 10.37
CA ARG A 106 4.65 13.39 11.27
C ARG A 106 4.03 13.89 12.58
N ASP A 107 2.73 14.18 12.56
CA ASP A 107 1.99 14.57 13.75
C ASP A 107 1.84 13.37 14.69
N THR A 108 2.00 13.62 15.98
CA THR A 108 1.95 12.57 17.02
C THR A 108 0.62 11.82 17.04
N ILE A 109 -0.49 12.53 16.82
CA ILE A 109 -1.84 11.95 16.78
C ILE A 109 -1.99 10.98 15.59
N ASN A 110 -1.43 11.34 14.44
CA ASN A 110 -1.55 10.57 13.20
C ASN A 110 -0.50 9.47 13.06
N GLY A 111 0.52 9.44 13.93
CA GLY A 111 1.61 8.47 13.90
C GLY A 111 1.15 7.00 13.98
N VAL A 112 -0.04 6.75 14.53
CA VAL A 112 -0.70 5.43 14.52
C VAL A 112 -0.82 4.85 13.11
N LEU A 113 -1.07 5.69 12.10
CA LEU A 113 -1.22 5.26 10.71
C LEU A 113 0.12 4.89 10.03
N ASN A 114 1.26 5.21 10.67
CA ASN A 114 2.61 4.93 10.17
C ASN A 114 3.36 3.90 11.02
N PHE A 115 2.64 3.07 11.79
CA PHE A 115 3.29 2.07 12.63
C PHE A 115 4.08 1.04 11.78
N PRO A 116 5.38 0.77 12.05
CA PRO A 116 6.26 0.03 11.13
C PRO A 116 5.80 -1.37 10.71
N LYS A 117 4.94 -2.03 11.50
CA LYS A 117 4.41 -3.37 11.22
C LYS A 117 3.02 -3.36 10.57
N SER A 118 2.36 -2.20 10.51
CA SER A 118 0.97 -2.06 10.07
C SER A 118 0.72 -0.64 9.55
N ARG A 119 1.55 -0.17 8.62
CA ARG A 119 1.32 1.15 8.00
C ARG A 119 0.04 1.10 7.17
N LEU A 120 -0.72 2.18 7.18
CA LEU A 120 -1.95 2.27 6.39
C LEU A 120 -1.69 1.99 4.90
N ILE A 121 -0.61 2.53 4.34
CA ILE A 121 -0.25 2.31 2.93
C ILE A 121 0.01 0.83 2.60
N ASP A 122 0.59 0.06 3.52
CA ASP A 122 0.87 -1.36 3.29
C ASP A 122 -0.43 -2.15 3.15
N VAL A 123 -1.41 -1.84 4.01
CA VAL A 123 -2.75 -2.44 3.97
C VAL A 123 -3.47 -2.06 2.68
N LEU A 124 -3.57 -0.76 2.38
CA LEU A 124 -4.24 -0.26 1.18
C LEU A 124 -3.64 -0.87 -0.08
N PHE A 125 -2.30 -0.88 -0.19
CA PHE A 125 -1.64 -1.40 -1.37
C PHE A 125 -1.78 -2.91 -1.50
N THR A 126 -1.79 -3.66 -0.40
CA THR A 126 -2.08 -5.10 -0.43
C THR A 126 -3.46 -5.39 -1.01
N HIS A 127 -4.48 -4.65 -0.59
CA HIS A 127 -5.84 -4.83 -1.13
C HIS A 127 -5.99 -4.35 -2.58
N VAL A 128 -5.20 -3.35 -3.02
CA VAL A 128 -5.11 -2.98 -4.44
C VAL A 128 -4.47 -4.11 -5.26
N ARG A 129 -3.39 -4.73 -4.76
CA ARG A 129 -2.75 -5.88 -5.43
C ARG A 129 -3.67 -7.09 -5.52
N ASN A 130 -4.53 -7.30 -4.53
CA ASN A 130 -5.53 -8.37 -4.51
C ASN A 130 -6.77 -8.07 -5.38
N GLU A 131 -6.81 -6.92 -6.06
CA GLU A 131 -7.96 -6.44 -6.85
C GLU A 131 -9.26 -6.25 -6.02
N GLU A 132 -9.13 -6.15 -4.69
CA GLU A 132 -10.25 -5.88 -3.80
C GLU A 132 -10.60 -4.39 -3.77
N LEU A 133 -9.57 -3.54 -3.88
CA LEU A 133 -9.66 -2.10 -4.03
C LEU A 133 -9.26 -1.67 -5.44
N THR A 134 -10.06 -0.79 -6.04
CA THR A 134 -9.74 -0.18 -7.33
C THR A 134 -8.93 1.10 -7.10
N ALA A 135 -7.73 1.17 -7.67
CA ALA A 135 -6.95 2.40 -7.72
C ALA A 135 -7.39 3.28 -8.89
N TYR A 136 -7.20 4.60 -8.78
CA TYR A 136 -7.55 5.57 -9.82
C TYR A 136 -6.36 6.47 -10.12
N ASN A 137 -6.30 6.98 -11.35
CA ASN A 137 -5.28 7.93 -11.75
C ASN A 137 -5.64 9.30 -11.17
N PRO A 138 -4.73 9.95 -10.42
CA PRO A 138 -4.96 11.30 -9.92
C PRO A 138 -4.96 12.36 -11.02
N LYS A 139 -4.60 12.00 -12.27
CA LYS A 139 -4.60 12.91 -13.41
C LYS A 139 -5.38 12.34 -14.58
N ASN A 140 -6.00 13.23 -15.34
CA ASN A 140 -6.59 12.87 -16.61
C ASN A 140 -5.48 12.39 -17.57
N PRO A 141 -5.55 11.18 -18.13
CA PRO A 141 -4.52 10.64 -19.02
C PRO A 141 -4.39 11.44 -20.33
N THR A 142 -5.43 12.16 -20.74
CA THR A 142 -5.47 12.94 -21.97
C THR A 142 -5.09 14.39 -21.73
N THR A 143 -5.71 15.05 -20.76
CA THR A 143 -5.53 16.49 -20.53
C THR A 143 -4.44 16.81 -19.50
N LEU A 144 -3.99 15.82 -18.72
CA LEU A 144 -3.00 15.93 -17.64
C LEU A 144 -3.40 16.85 -16.47
N ASP A 145 -4.64 17.30 -16.45
CA ASP A 145 -5.25 18.01 -15.33
C ASP A 145 -5.47 17.09 -14.14
N ASP A 146 -5.50 17.65 -12.93
CA ASP A 146 -5.81 16.90 -11.72
C ASP A 146 -7.29 16.43 -11.74
N ASP A 147 -7.52 15.15 -11.47
CA ASP A 147 -8.85 14.54 -11.42
C ASP A 147 -9.21 14.16 -9.98
N ASP A 148 -10.12 14.92 -9.40
CA ASP A 148 -10.66 14.70 -8.06
C ASP A 148 -11.90 13.80 -8.04
N ALA A 149 -12.44 13.43 -9.21
CA ALA A 149 -13.71 12.70 -9.34
C ALA A 149 -13.53 11.20 -9.61
N PHE A 150 -12.29 10.69 -9.49
CA PHE A 150 -11.94 9.26 -9.61
C PHE A 150 -12.51 8.64 -10.91
N ASN A 151 -12.33 9.32 -12.04
CA ASN A 151 -12.92 8.89 -13.31
C ASN A 151 -12.11 7.79 -14.01
N PHE A 152 -10.80 7.75 -13.76
CA PHE A 152 -9.87 6.93 -14.53
C PHE A 152 -9.35 5.77 -13.68
N PRO A 153 -10.01 4.59 -13.68
CA PRO A 153 -9.53 3.44 -12.93
C PRO A 153 -8.20 2.94 -13.50
N LEU A 154 -7.24 2.67 -12.62
CA LEU A 154 -5.95 2.06 -12.97
C LEU A 154 -6.05 0.54 -12.90
N ASP A 155 -5.26 -0.12 -13.75
CA ASP A 155 -5.00 -1.53 -13.57
C ASP A 155 -3.97 -1.78 -12.46
N THR A 156 -3.94 -2.98 -11.91
CA THR A 156 -3.05 -3.35 -10.81
C THR A 156 -1.59 -3.10 -11.16
N ALA A 157 -1.17 -3.41 -12.40
CA ALA A 157 0.18 -3.18 -12.88
C ALA A 157 0.54 -1.67 -12.92
N ASP A 158 -0.39 -0.83 -13.36
CA ASP A 158 -0.18 0.62 -13.39
C ASP A 158 -0.18 1.24 -12.00
N ALA A 159 -1.04 0.75 -11.10
CA ALA A 159 -1.06 1.17 -9.71
C ALA A 159 0.26 0.86 -9.00
N VAL A 160 0.81 -0.34 -9.21
CA VAL A 160 2.13 -0.73 -8.68
C VAL A 160 3.23 0.19 -9.24
N ARG A 161 3.21 0.45 -10.54
CA ARG A 161 4.18 1.36 -11.17
C ARG A 161 4.12 2.77 -10.60
N LEU A 162 2.91 3.29 -10.36
CA LEU A 162 2.72 4.62 -9.78
C LEU A 162 3.26 4.70 -8.35
N VAL A 163 2.95 3.69 -7.54
CA VAL A 163 3.35 3.60 -6.12
C VAL A 163 4.86 3.42 -5.95
N ASN A 164 5.49 2.67 -6.84
CA ASN A 164 6.94 2.45 -6.84
C ASN A 164 7.73 3.71 -7.25
N GLY A 165 7.09 4.62 -7.98
CA GLY A 165 7.74 5.80 -8.54
C GLY A 165 8.84 5.46 -9.55
N VAL A 166 9.65 6.47 -9.87
CA VAL A 166 10.76 6.35 -10.82
C VAL A 166 12.05 6.71 -10.11
N VAL A 167 13.08 5.88 -10.29
CA VAL A 167 14.42 6.10 -9.75
C VAL A 167 15.38 6.34 -10.91
N ASN A 168 16.13 7.43 -10.81
CA ASN A 168 17.21 7.74 -11.75
C ASN A 168 18.45 6.95 -11.36
N VAL A 169 18.88 6.03 -12.23
CA VAL A 169 20.13 5.29 -12.04
C VAL A 169 21.16 5.80 -13.03
N THR A 170 22.29 6.25 -12.50
CA THR A 170 23.40 6.76 -13.31
C THR A 170 24.37 5.63 -13.58
N ASN A 171 24.66 5.36 -14.86
CA ASN A 171 25.70 4.43 -15.23
C ASN A 171 27.07 5.11 -15.11
N ASN A 172 27.85 4.70 -14.11
CA ASN A 172 29.19 5.27 -13.83
C ASN A 172 30.19 5.13 -15.00
N LYS A 173 29.92 4.28 -16.00
CA LYS A 173 30.82 4.09 -17.15
C LYS A 173 30.47 4.97 -18.36
N THR A 174 29.21 5.33 -18.55
CA THR A 174 28.74 6.09 -19.72
C THR A 174 28.19 7.47 -19.37
N GLY A 175 28.08 7.80 -18.07
CA GLY A 175 27.46 9.04 -17.60
C GLY A 175 25.97 9.16 -17.93
N THR A 176 25.36 8.10 -18.47
CA THR A 176 23.96 8.10 -18.88
C THR A 176 23.06 7.85 -17.68
N VAL A 177 22.04 8.70 -17.51
CA VAL A 177 21.00 8.53 -16.50
C VAL A 177 19.84 7.78 -17.14
N THR A 178 19.56 6.57 -16.66
CA THR A 178 18.40 5.78 -17.09
C THR A 178 17.35 5.78 -16.00
N GLN A 179 16.11 6.05 -16.38
CA GLN A 179 14.95 5.98 -15.48
C GLN A 179 14.48 4.53 -15.37
N MET A 180 14.49 3.99 -14.16
CA MET A 180 14.01 2.65 -13.85
C MET A 180 12.84 2.74 -12.88
N ALA A 181 11.92 1.78 -12.94
CA ALA A 181 10.86 1.67 -11.94
C ALA A 181 11.50 1.48 -10.55
N GLY A 182 11.04 2.27 -9.57
CA GLY A 182 11.52 2.14 -8.21
C GLY A 182 11.05 0.84 -7.54
N GLU A 183 11.53 0.64 -6.32
CA GLU A 183 11.01 -0.38 -5.41
C GLU A 183 9.97 0.25 -4.48
N PHE A 184 8.96 -0.51 -4.07
CA PHE A 184 7.95 0.00 -3.15
C PHE A 184 8.58 0.31 -1.79
N ASN A 185 8.57 1.59 -1.40
CA ASN A 185 9.02 2.02 -0.08
C ASN A 185 7.88 2.70 0.69
N PRO A 186 7.22 1.99 1.62
CA PRO A 186 6.09 2.54 2.37
C PRO A 186 6.48 3.69 3.31
N ALA A 187 7.76 3.83 3.68
CA ALA A 187 8.22 4.91 4.56
C ALA A 187 8.22 6.29 3.89
N LEU A 188 8.12 6.35 2.55
CA LEU A 188 8.04 7.61 1.81
C LEU A 188 6.64 8.24 1.86
N PHE A 189 5.62 7.48 2.27
CA PHE A 189 4.24 7.95 2.37
C PHE A 189 4.03 8.63 3.70
N LEU A 190 4.18 9.95 3.72
CA LEU A 190 4.12 10.76 4.94
C LEU A 190 2.82 11.55 5.08
N LYS A 191 1.99 11.62 4.04
CA LYS A 191 0.77 12.43 4.03
C LYS A 191 -0.33 11.70 3.26
N TYR A 192 -1.53 11.71 3.82
CA TYR A 192 -2.75 11.26 3.16
C TYR A 192 -3.69 12.45 2.96
N ARG A 193 -4.33 12.49 1.79
CA ARG A 193 -5.41 13.44 1.51
C ARG A 193 -6.70 12.64 1.35
N ILE A 194 -7.70 12.97 2.14
CA ILE A 194 -8.99 12.27 2.19
C ILE A 194 -10.08 13.23 1.73
N LYS A 195 -10.93 12.76 0.81
CA LYS A 195 -12.16 13.44 0.41
C LYS A 195 -13.26 12.99 1.37
N GLU A 196 -13.78 13.89 2.18
CA GLU A 196 -14.74 13.57 3.22
C GLU A 196 -16.05 14.34 3.05
N ASP A 197 -17.15 13.70 3.44
CA ASP A 197 -18.45 14.35 3.55
C ASP A 197 -18.74 14.64 5.02
N TRP A 198 -18.86 15.92 5.34
CA TRP A 198 -19.37 16.38 6.61
C TRP A 198 -20.88 16.52 6.50
N VAL A 199 -21.57 15.90 7.45
CA VAL A 199 -23.02 15.93 7.55
C VAL A 199 -23.35 16.40 8.95
N PHE A 200 -24.21 17.41 9.04
CA PHE A 200 -24.70 17.92 10.30
C PHE A 200 -26.13 17.42 10.53
N ASP A 201 -26.30 16.68 11.63
CA ASP A 201 -27.59 16.20 12.13
C ASP A 201 -28.20 17.31 12.99
N GLY A 202 -29.40 17.78 12.63
CA GLY A 202 -30.08 18.85 13.38
C GLY A 202 -30.56 18.41 14.77
N LYS A 203 -30.59 17.11 15.07
CA LYS A 203 -31.14 16.57 16.32
C LYS A 203 -30.07 16.21 17.36
N ARG A 204 -28.77 16.34 17.06
CA ARG A 204 -27.66 15.93 17.93
C ARG A 204 -26.51 16.92 17.86
#